data_AF-A0AAW8FNV5-F1
#
_entry.id   AF-A0AAW8FNV5-F1
#
_cell.length_a   1.000
_cell.length_b   1.000
_cell.length_c   1.000
_cell.angle_alpha   90.00
_cell.angle_beta   90.00
_cell.angle_gamma   90.00
#
_symmetry.space_group_name_H-M   'P 1'
#
loop_
_entity.id
_entity.type
_entity.pdbx_description
1 polymer ?
#
loop_
_entity_poly.entity_id
_entity_poly.type
_entity_poly.pdbx_seq_one_letter_code
_entity_poly.pdbx_strand_id
1 'polypeptide(L)'
;MSSAAHTSLAGRLDNLTIDAGVEGGRAVLVLRGDLMHGCADTLARALARLPDGTGRVDLDMTGVAFMDTTGLQFLEVLDTYGRRRRVRVTATGWNDQPRRVLEMAGLDPDDPLHGPGTHREPVPSAVVLERAEQLDLLRTEVEQLRQAIVTRPVIDQARGVLMATHACSSDQAWNVLREASQLSNTKLRKVAAVVTAGAEGGGPLPSPELRQALRTAVERCLN
;
A
#
# COMPACT_ATOMS: atom_id res chain seq x y z
N MET A 1 20.49 1.43 -39.96
CA MET A 1 21.42 1.12 -38.85
C MET A 1 20.59 1.13 -37.58
N SER A 2 20.16 -0.04 -37.12
CA SER A 2 19.31 -0.20 -35.93
C SER A 2 20.20 -0.55 -34.74
N SER A 3 20.15 0.25 -33.68
CA SER A 3 20.80 -0.04 -32.41
C SER A 3 19.72 0.03 -31.34
N ALA A 4 19.22 -1.14 -30.94
CA ALA A 4 18.40 -1.29 -29.76
C ALA A 4 19.30 -1.86 -28.66
N ALA A 5 19.53 -1.06 -27.62
CA ALA A 5 20.25 -1.49 -26.44
C ALA A 5 19.41 -2.51 -25.67
N HIS A 6 19.86 -3.77 -25.67
CA HIS A 6 19.33 -4.80 -24.78
C HIS A 6 20.07 -4.73 -23.45
N THR A 7 19.46 -4.12 -22.44
CA THR A 7 19.93 -4.25 -21.06
C THR A 7 19.24 -5.46 -20.44
N SER A 8 19.93 -6.59 -20.43
CA SER A 8 19.52 -7.79 -19.70
C SER A 8 19.89 -7.63 -18.23
N LEU A 9 18.88 -7.60 -17.34
CA LEU A 9 19.06 -7.71 -15.90
C LEU A 9 18.51 -9.09 -15.48
N ALA A 10 19.41 -10.03 -15.18
CA ALA A 10 19.06 -11.35 -14.70
C ALA A 10 18.35 -11.27 -13.33
N GLY A 11 17.14 -11.85 -13.22
CA GLY A 11 16.46 -11.99 -11.92
C GLY A 11 14.93 -12.17 -11.90
N ARG A 12 14.22 -12.18 -13.03
CA ARG A 12 12.79 -12.59 -13.11
C ARG A 12 12.59 -13.30 -14.44
N LEU A 13 12.15 -14.55 -14.41
CA LEU A 13 11.64 -15.21 -15.60
C LEU A 13 10.34 -14.48 -15.96
N ASP A 14 10.40 -13.52 -16.89
CA ASP A 14 9.22 -12.88 -17.43
C ASP A 14 8.49 -13.93 -18.28
N ASN A 15 7.65 -14.73 -17.62
CA ASN A 15 6.88 -15.81 -18.23
C ASN A 15 5.80 -15.30 -19.19
N LEU A 16 5.59 -13.98 -19.25
CA LEU A 16 4.69 -13.33 -20.19
C LEU A 16 5.39 -12.12 -20.81
N THR A 17 5.51 -12.13 -22.13
CA THR A 17 5.97 -11.00 -22.94
C THR A 17 4.79 -10.33 -23.62
N ILE A 18 4.79 -9.00 -23.67
CA ILE A 18 3.75 -8.19 -24.31
C ILE A 18 4.41 -7.23 -25.29
N ASP A 19 4.18 -7.46 -26.58
CA ASP A 19 4.59 -6.57 -27.65
C ASP A 19 3.42 -5.65 -28.01
N ALA A 20 3.63 -4.33 -28.03
CA ALA A 20 2.58 -3.36 -28.32
C ALA A 20 2.88 -2.59 -29.62
N GLY A 21 1.92 -2.61 -30.55
CA GLY A 21 1.88 -1.76 -31.74
C GLY A 21 0.69 -0.82 -31.67
N VAL A 22 0.84 0.41 -32.18
CA VAL A 22 -0.27 1.38 -32.26
C VAL A 22 -0.35 1.92 -33.68
N GLU A 23 -1.52 1.79 -34.29
CA GLU A 23 -1.79 2.23 -35.66
C GLU A 23 -3.18 2.86 -35.73
N GLY A 24 -3.27 4.11 -36.22
CA GLY A 24 -4.56 4.78 -36.46
C GLY A 24 -5.47 4.89 -35.23
N GLY A 25 -4.92 5.06 -34.03
CA GLY A 25 -5.69 5.12 -32.76
C GLY A 25 -6.14 3.76 -32.23
N ARG A 26 -5.73 2.66 -32.88
CA ARG A 26 -5.93 1.29 -32.43
C ARG A 26 -4.60 0.75 -31.89
N ALA A 27 -4.59 0.32 -30.63
CA ALA A 27 -3.46 -0.43 -30.06
C ALA A 27 -3.70 -1.93 -30.23
N VAL A 28 -2.69 -2.66 -30.66
CA VAL A 28 -2.65 -4.13 -30.70
C VAL A 28 -1.55 -4.60 -29.77
N LEU A 29 -1.90 -5.41 -28.78
CA LEU A 29 -0.96 -6.03 -27.86
C LEU A 29 -0.89 -7.51 -28.22
N VAL A 30 0.30 -8.03 -28.51
CA VAL A 30 0.54 -9.45 -28.78
C VAL A 30 1.17 -10.08 -27.55
N LEU A 31 0.51 -11.10 -27.02
CA LEU A 31 0.90 -11.73 -25.77
C LEU A 31 1.49 -13.11 -26.05
N ARG A 32 2.63 -13.40 -25.42
CA ARG A 32 3.30 -14.69 -25.55
C ARG A 32 3.78 -15.21 -24.20
N GLY A 33 3.60 -16.50 -23.97
CA GLY A 33 3.99 -17.19 -22.73
C GLY A 33 2.78 -17.64 -21.91
N ASP A 34 2.87 -17.52 -20.59
CA ASP A 34 1.91 -18.11 -19.66
C ASP A 34 1.26 -17.04 -18.77
N LEU A 35 -0.07 -17.08 -18.66
CA LEU A 35 -0.86 -16.23 -17.77
C LEU A 35 -0.95 -16.86 -16.38
N MET A 36 -0.05 -16.44 -15.51
CA MET A 36 0.01 -16.87 -14.12
C MET A 36 -0.05 -15.68 -13.16
N HIS A 37 -0.04 -15.96 -11.87
CA HIS A 37 0.05 -14.94 -10.82
C HIS A 37 1.16 -13.90 -11.12
N GLY A 38 0.83 -12.61 -11.00
CA GLY A 38 1.74 -11.49 -11.25
C GLY A 38 1.75 -10.93 -12.68
N CYS A 39 1.13 -11.61 -13.65
CA CYS A 39 1.02 -11.10 -15.03
C CYS A 39 0.15 -9.84 -15.17
N ALA A 40 -0.81 -9.66 -14.26
CA ALA A 40 -1.70 -8.49 -14.21
C ALA A 40 -0.93 -7.16 -14.12
N ASP A 41 0.15 -7.11 -13.34
CA ASP A 41 0.97 -5.90 -13.22
C ASP A 41 1.75 -5.60 -14.50
N THR A 42 2.20 -6.63 -15.21
CA THR A 42 2.90 -6.48 -16.49
C THR A 42 1.97 -5.91 -17.56
N LEU A 43 0.72 -6.39 -17.61
CA LEU A 43 -0.32 -5.81 -18.46
C LEU A 43 -0.64 -4.36 -18.07
N ALA A 44 -0.85 -4.08 -16.78
CA ALA A 44 -1.17 -2.73 -16.32
C ALA A 44 -0.07 -1.73 -16.71
N ARG A 45 1.21 -2.11 -16.60
CA ARG A 45 2.34 -1.31 -17.08
C ARG A 45 2.34 -1.12 -18.60
N ALA A 46 2.00 -2.16 -19.38
CA ALA A 46 1.92 -2.06 -20.83
C ALA A 46 0.78 -1.10 -21.27
N LEU A 47 -0.41 -1.25 -20.68
CA LEU A 47 -1.56 -0.38 -20.93
C LEU A 47 -1.28 1.08 -20.56
N ALA A 48 -0.58 1.32 -19.46
CA ALA A 48 -0.22 2.68 -19.02
C ALA A 48 0.74 3.41 -19.99
N ARG A 49 1.46 2.67 -20.85
CA ARG A 49 2.36 3.23 -21.86
C ARG A 49 1.67 3.53 -23.20
N LEU A 50 0.40 3.15 -23.37
CA LEU A 50 -0.33 3.43 -24.60
C LEU A 50 -0.55 4.94 -24.76
N PRO A 51 -0.44 5.48 -25.99
CA PRO A 51 -0.62 6.91 -26.24
C PRO A 51 -2.02 7.41 -25.87
N ASP A 52 -2.08 8.67 -25.43
CA ASP A 52 -3.33 9.39 -25.27
C ASP A 52 -4.04 9.50 -26.64
N GLY A 53 -5.37 9.27 -26.66
CA GLY A 53 -6.16 9.20 -27.90
C GLY A 53 -6.30 7.80 -28.50
N THR A 54 -5.76 6.75 -27.87
CA THR A 54 -6.06 5.36 -28.22
C THR A 54 -7.56 5.08 -28.03
N GLY A 55 -8.30 4.89 -29.13
CA GLY A 55 -9.75 4.66 -29.14
C GLY A 55 -10.16 3.19 -29.08
N ARG A 56 -9.23 2.27 -29.32
CA ARG A 56 -9.44 0.81 -29.22
C ARG A 56 -8.15 0.10 -28.82
N VAL A 57 -8.27 -0.94 -27.99
CA VAL A 57 -7.17 -1.83 -27.61
C VAL A 57 -7.58 -3.27 -27.91
N ASP A 58 -6.77 -4.00 -28.68
CA ASP A 58 -7.00 -5.40 -28.97
C ASP A 58 -5.82 -6.24 -28.50
N LEU A 59 -6.13 -7.31 -27.80
CA LEU A 59 -5.16 -8.27 -27.33
C LEU A 59 -5.23 -9.52 -28.20
N ASP A 60 -4.09 -9.88 -28.78
CA ASP A 60 -3.86 -11.16 -29.43
C ASP A 60 -3.27 -12.14 -28.42
N MET A 61 -4.09 -13.13 -28.05
CA MET A 61 -3.81 -14.14 -27.05
C MET A 61 -3.28 -15.44 -27.67
N THR A 62 -3.08 -15.48 -28.99
CA THR A 62 -2.69 -16.70 -29.73
C THR A 62 -1.38 -17.30 -29.22
N GLY A 63 -0.45 -16.45 -28.74
CA GLY A 63 0.83 -16.88 -28.19
C GLY A 63 0.79 -17.30 -26.72
N VAL A 64 -0.38 -17.28 -26.08
CA VAL A 64 -0.55 -17.70 -24.68
C VAL A 64 -0.83 -19.21 -24.64
N ALA A 65 0.10 -19.97 -24.05
CA ALA A 65 0.01 -21.43 -24.02
C ALA A 65 -0.71 -21.96 -22.77
N PHE A 66 -0.60 -21.24 -21.66
CA PHE A 66 -1.14 -21.66 -20.37
C PHE A 66 -1.78 -20.50 -19.60
N MET A 67 -2.79 -20.81 -18.82
CA MET A 67 -3.50 -19.89 -17.93
C MET A 67 -3.93 -20.62 -16.65
N ASP A 68 -3.52 -20.16 -15.49
CA ASP A 68 -4.09 -20.64 -14.22
C ASP A 68 -5.37 -19.87 -13.85
N THR A 69 -6.06 -20.29 -12.79
CA THR A 69 -7.27 -19.58 -12.31
C THR A 69 -6.99 -18.16 -11.84
N THR A 70 -5.75 -17.85 -11.45
CA THR A 70 -5.31 -16.49 -11.11
C THR A 70 -5.20 -15.63 -12.38
N GLY A 71 -4.94 -16.23 -13.53
CA GLY A 71 -4.95 -15.60 -14.84
C GLY A 71 -6.28 -14.90 -15.16
N LEU A 72 -7.40 -15.24 -14.53
CA LEU A 72 -8.66 -14.52 -14.71
C LEU A 72 -8.60 -13.07 -14.22
N GLN A 73 -7.73 -12.75 -13.26
CA GLN A 73 -7.46 -11.35 -12.85
C GLN A 73 -6.93 -10.50 -14.01
N PHE A 74 -6.34 -11.13 -15.03
CA PHE A 74 -5.89 -10.45 -16.25
C PHE A 74 -7.07 -9.79 -16.98
N LEU A 75 -8.21 -10.47 -17.06
CA LEU A 75 -9.43 -9.94 -17.67
C LEU A 75 -10.02 -8.78 -16.86
N GLU A 76 -9.97 -8.86 -15.52
CA GLU A 76 -10.44 -7.78 -14.64
C GLU A 76 -9.65 -6.47 -14.86
N VAL A 77 -8.34 -6.57 -15.08
CA VAL A 77 -7.50 -5.41 -15.41
C VAL A 77 -7.91 -4.78 -16.75
N LEU A 78 -8.17 -5.61 -17.78
CA LEU A 78 -8.59 -5.15 -19.10
C LEU A 78 -9.95 -4.46 -19.05
N ASP A 79 -10.91 -5.08 -18.39
CA ASP A 79 -12.25 -4.56 -18.21
C ASP A 79 -12.23 -3.24 -17.41
N THR A 80 -11.47 -3.19 -16.31
CA THR A 80 -11.27 -1.97 -15.53
C THR A 80 -10.65 -0.84 -16.37
N TYR A 81 -9.63 -1.16 -17.17
CA TYR A 81 -8.97 -0.19 -18.05
C TYR A 81 -9.96 0.36 -19.10
N GLY A 82 -10.68 -0.54 -19.79
CA GLY A 82 -11.66 -0.17 -20.81
C GLY A 82 -12.75 0.75 -20.25
N ARG A 83 -13.30 0.41 -19.08
CA ARG A 83 -14.30 1.25 -18.39
C ARG A 83 -13.75 2.61 -17.99
N ARG A 84 -12.57 2.66 -17.37
CA ARG A 84 -11.97 3.92 -16.88
C ARG A 84 -11.59 4.88 -18.01
N ARG A 85 -11.02 4.35 -19.10
CA ARG A 85 -10.59 5.15 -20.26
C ARG A 85 -11.73 5.37 -21.26
N ARG A 86 -12.87 4.69 -21.11
CA ARG A 86 -13.97 4.63 -22.08
C ARG A 86 -13.50 4.20 -23.48
N VAL A 87 -12.65 3.18 -23.49
CA VAL A 87 -12.03 2.63 -24.70
C VAL A 87 -12.52 1.21 -24.90
N ARG A 88 -12.80 0.82 -26.15
CA ARG A 88 -13.16 -0.55 -26.46
C ARG A 88 -11.92 -1.44 -26.31
N VAL A 89 -12.02 -2.46 -25.46
CA VAL A 89 -10.96 -3.47 -25.27
C VAL A 89 -11.46 -4.80 -25.81
N THR A 90 -10.66 -5.56 -26.54
CA THR A 90 -10.98 -6.97 -26.87
C THR A 90 -9.79 -7.87 -26.59
N ALA A 91 -10.04 -9.13 -26.26
CA ALA A 91 -9.01 -10.14 -26.06
C ALA A 91 -9.43 -11.42 -26.79
N THR A 92 -8.73 -11.75 -27.86
CA THR A 92 -9.11 -12.80 -28.82
C THR A 92 -7.93 -13.74 -29.08
N GLY A 93 -8.18 -14.92 -29.68
CA GLY A 93 -7.13 -15.89 -29.96
C GLY A 93 -6.83 -16.82 -28.78
N TRP A 94 -7.78 -16.98 -27.87
CA TRP A 94 -7.69 -17.96 -26.79
C TRP A 94 -7.78 -19.37 -27.35
N ASN A 95 -6.69 -20.12 -27.25
CA ASN A 95 -6.60 -21.49 -27.75
C ASN A 95 -6.42 -22.49 -26.60
N ASP A 96 -6.56 -23.77 -26.90
CA ASP A 96 -6.18 -24.89 -26.03
C ASP A 96 -6.63 -24.74 -24.56
N GLN A 97 -5.67 -24.73 -23.62
CA GLN A 97 -5.92 -24.75 -22.19
C GLN A 97 -6.53 -23.42 -21.70
N PRO A 98 -6.03 -22.23 -22.09
CA PRO A 98 -6.68 -20.96 -21.73
C PRO A 98 -8.16 -20.88 -22.16
N ARG A 99 -8.50 -21.35 -23.36
CA ARG A 99 -9.91 -21.39 -23.82
C ARG A 99 -10.78 -22.20 -22.87
N ARG A 100 -10.34 -23.41 -22.48
CA ARG A 100 -11.08 -24.27 -21.54
C ARG A 100 -11.25 -23.62 -20.17
N VAL A 101 -10.25 -22.86 -19.69
CA VAL A 101 -10.36 -22.13 -18.42
C VAL A 101 -11.46 -21.07 -18.47
N LEU A 102 -11.57 -20.32 -19.58
CA LEU A 102 -12.65 -19.36 -19.78
C LEU A 102 -14.03 -20.04 -19.81
N GLU A 103 -14.15 -21.14 -20.55
CA GLU A 103 -15.39 -21.93 -20.62
C GLU A 103 -15.79 -22.47 -19.23
N MET A 104 -14.85 -23.01 -18.46
CA MET A 104 -15.09 -23.47 -17.09
C MET A 104 -15.50 -22.34 -16.14
N ALA A 105 -15.00 -21.12 -16.38
CA ALA A 105 -15.40 -19.93 -15.64
C ALA A 105 -16.77 -19.37 -16.08
N GLY A 106 -17.41 -19.98 -17.09
CA GLY A 106 -18.67 -19.50 -17.66
C GLY A 106 -18.52 -18.22 -18.50
N LEU A 107 -17.31 -17.95 -19.00
CA LEU A 107 -17.02 -16.82 -19.87
C LEU A 107 -17.03 -17.28 -21.33
N ASP A 108 -17.48 -16.40 -22.22
CA ASP A 108 -17.37 -16.60 -23.66
C ASP A 108 -15.90 -16.43 -24.09
N PRO A 109 -15.21 -17.45 -24.61
CA PRO A 109 -13.81 -17.31 -25.02
C PRO A 109 -13.61 -16.40 -26.23
N ASP A 110 -14.64 -16.16 -27.03
CA ASP A 110 -14.57 -15.31 -28.21
C ASP A 110 -14.81 -13.82 -27.85
N ASP A 111 -15.46 -13.56 -26.71
CA ASP A 111 -15.55 -12.22 -26.09
C ASP A 111 -15.61 -12.29 -24.55
N PRO A 112 -14.48 -12.57 -23.87
CA PRO A 112 -14.47 -12.83 -22.43
C PRO A 112 -14.67 -11.57 -21.58
N LEU A 113 -14.77 -10.40 -22.21
CA LEU A 113 -14.97 -9.11 -21.55
C LEU A 113 -16.41 -8.61 -21.68
N HIS A 114 -17.15 -8.97 -22.74
CA HIS A 114 -18.51 -8.46 -22.99
C HIS A 114 -19.56 -9.54 -23.27
N GLY A 115 -19.19 -10.83 -23.24
CA GLY A 115 -20.12 -11.94 -23.44
C GLY A 115 -21.16 -12.12 -22.31
N PRO A 116 -22.20 -12.93 -22.54
CA PRO A 116 -23.17 -13.27 -21.50
C PRO A 116 -22.46 -13.95 -20.31
N GLY A 117 -22.50 -13.32 -19.14
CA GLY A 117 -21.77 -13.75 -17.93
C GLY A 117 -20.70 -12.76 -17.44
N THR A 118 -20.26 -11.82 -18.28
CA THR A 118 -19.26 -10.79 -17.91
C THR A 118 -19.89 -9.60 -17.18
N HIS A 119 -21.19 -9.37 -17.38
CA HIS A 119 -22.02 -8.48 -16.56
C HIS A 119 -22.36 -9.12 -15.21
N ARG A 120 -21.34 -9.49 -14.44
CA ARG A 120 -21.53 -9.65 -13.01
C ARG A 120 -21.43 -8.25 -12.43
N GLU A 121 -22.57 -7.64 -12.07
CA GLU A 121 -22.50 -6.66 -10.99
C GLU A 121 -21.67 -7.31 -9.89
N PRO A 122 -20.63 -6.64 -9.35
CA PRO A 122 -19.85 -7.21 -8.27
C PRO A 122 -20.79 -7.31 -7.07
N VAL A 123 -21.53 -8.41 -7.00
CA VAL A 123 -22.18 -8.85 -5.77
C VAL A 123 -20.99 -9.18 -4.89
N PRO A 124 -20.71 -8.37 -3.85
CA PRO A 124 -19.63 -8.69 -2.95
C PRO A 124 -19.97 -10.06 -2.39
N SER A 125 -19.18 -11.07 -2.74
CA SER A 125 -19.29 -12.35 -2.06
C SER A 125 -19.15 -12.06 -0.57
N ALA A 126 -19.93 -12.72 0.28
CA ALA A 126 -19.85 -12.54 1.73
C ALA A 126 -18.39 -12.66 2.23
N VAL A 127 -17.61 -13.53 1.59
CA VAL A 127 -16.17 -13.71 1.84
C VAL A 127 -15.33 -12.48 1.48
N VAL A 128 -15.67 -11.76 0.40
CA VAL A 128 -14.98 -10.53 -0.01
C VAL A 128 -15.31 -9.39 0.96
N LEU A 129 -16.57 -9.29 1.40
CA LEU A 129 -17.00 -8.28 2.37
C LEU A 129 -16.35 -8.53 3.74
N GLU A 130 -16.39 -9.76 4.23
CA GLU A 130 -15.75 -10.18 5.49
C GLU A 130 -14.24 -9.90 5.47
N ARG A 131 -13.55 -10.21 4.36
CA ARG A 131 -12.12 -9.88 4.20
C ARG A 131 -11.86 -8.39 4.18
N ALA A 132 -12.73 -7.59 3.56
CA ALA A 132 -12.58 -6.14 3.52
C ALA A 132 -12.75 -5.53 4.92
N GLU A 133 -13.76 -5.98 5.68
CA GLU A 133 -13.98 -5.58 7.06
C GLU A 133 -12.77 -5.94 7.95
N GLN A 134 -12.25 -7.17 7.80
CA GLN A 134 -11.08 -7.62 8.55
C GLN A 134 -9.81 -6.82 8.20
N LEU A 135 -9.62 -6.45 6.93
CA LEU A 135 -8.52 -5.58 6.53
C LEU A 135 -8.61 -4.19 7.16
N ASP A 136 -9.80 -3.60 7.23
CA ASP A 136 -10.00 -2.28 7.82
C ASP A 136 -9.82 -2.29 9.35
N LEU A 137 -10.23 -3.36 10.03
CA LEU A 137 -9.93 -3.58 11.44
C LEU A 137 -8.41 -3.66 11.68
N LEU A 138 -7.70 -4.48 10.91
CA LEU A 138 -6.25 -4.63 11.02
C LEU A 138 -5.52 -3.32 10.72
N ARG A 139 -5.96 -2.54 9.72
CA ARG A 139 -5.39 -1.22 9.42
C ARG A 139 -5.57 -0.25 10.59
N THR A 140 -6.75 -0.25 11.19
CA THR A 140 -7.04 0.58 12.36
C THR A 140 -6.16 0.19 13.55
N GLU A 141 -6.01 -1.11 13.82
CA GLU A 141 -5.14 -1.62 14.88
C GLU A 141 -3.67 -1.26 14.62
N VAL A 142 -3.18 -1.45 13.39
CA VAL A 142 -1.82 -1.07 13.01
C VAL A 142 -1.59 0.43 13.20
N GLU A 143 -2.56 1.28 12.84
CA GLU A 143 -2.44 2.72 13.03
C GLU A 143 -2.44 3.11 14.51
N GLN A 144 -3.29 2.50 15.33
CA GLN A 144 -3.29 2.69 16.78
C GLN A 144 -1.97 2.24 17.42
N LEU A 145 -1.42 1.10 16.99
CA LEU A 145 -0.13 0.59 17.45
C LEU A 145 1.02 1.49 16.99
N ARG A 146 1.03 1.96 15.75
CA ARG A 146 2.00 2.94 15.25
C ARG A 146 1.94 4.23 16.06
N GLN A 147 0.74 4.74 16.32
CA GLN A 147 0.55 5.93 17.14
C GLN A 147 1.02 5.71 18.59
N ALA A 148 0.79 4.53 19.16
CA ALA A 148 1.32 4.16 20.47
C ALA A 148 2.86 4.11 20.46
N ILE A 149 3.47 3.52 19.42
CA ILE A 149 4.93 3.49 19.22
C ILE A 149 5.51 4.89 19.04
N VAL A 150 4.78 5.84 18.42
CA VAL A 150 5.23 7.22 18.23
C VAL A 150 5.06 8.08 19.50
N THR A 151 4.11 7.77 20.37
CA THR A 151 3.79 8.58 21.56
C THR A 151 4.50 8.15 22.85
N ARG A 152 4.91 6.88 22.95
CA ARG A 152 5.71 6.35 24.08
C ARG A 152 7.19 6.80 24.17
N PRO A 153 7.91 7.12 23.06
CA PRO A 153 9.33 7.47 23.09
C PRO A 153 9.62 8.73 23.89
N VAL A 154 8.76 9.75 23.82
CA VAL A 154 9.05 11.04 24.47
C VAL A 154 8.99 10.95 26.00
N ILE A 155 8.09 10.14 26.54
CA ILE A 155 7.96 9.94 27.99
C ILE A 155 9.12 9.11 28.50
N ASP A 156 9.49 8.04 27.79
CA ASP A 156 10.62 7.20 28.18
C ASP A 156 11.96 7.93 28.03
N GLN A 157 12.12 8.79 27.01
CA GLN A 157 13.26 9.70 26.88
C GLN A 157 13.33 10.71 28.02
N ALA A 158 12.21 11.35 28.37
CA ALA A 158 12.18 12.29 29.49
C ALA A 158 12.52 11.63 30.82
N ARG A 159 12.08 10.38 31.04
CA ARG A 159 12.51 9.56 32.19
C ARG A 159 14.01 9.34 32.16
N GLY A 160 14.57 8.94 31.01
CA GLY A 160 16.01 8.76 30.82
C GLY A 160 16.82 10.03 31.12
N VAL A 161 16.35 11.19 30.68
CA VAL A 161 16.97 12.50 30.98
C VAL A 161 16.97 12.78 32.48
N LEU A 162 15.85 12.57 33.18
CA LEU A 162 15.77 12.79 34.63
C LEU A 162 16.65 11.82 35.42
N MET A 163 16.67 10.54 35.01
CA MET A 163 17.56 9.53 35.60
C MET A 163 19.03 9.94 35.45
N ALA A 164 19.44 10.40 34.26
CA ALA A 164 20.81 10.84 34.02
C ALA A 164 21.17 12.14 34.76
N THR A 165 20.24 13.08 34.87
CA THR A 165 20.49 14.42 35.44
C THR A 165 20.47 14.41 36.98
N HIS A 166 19.60 13.59 37.58
CA HIS A 166 19.38 13.56 39.02
C HIS A 166 19.83 12.26 39.69
N ALA A 167 20.46 11.34 38.95
CA ALA A 167 20.91 10.03 39.44
C ALA A 167 19.80 9.25 40.17
N CYS A 168 18.56 9.31 39.66
CA CYS A 168 17.38 8.70 40.28
C CYS A 168 16.92 7.44 39.54
N SER A 169 16.07 6.64 40.19
CA SER A 169 15.50 5.44 39.60
C SER A 169 14.44 5.75 38.54
N SER A 170 14.13 4.76 37.70
CA SER A 170 13.10 4.89 36.67
C SER A 170 11.70 5.20 37.23
N ASP A 171 11.40 4.72 38.44
CA ASP A 171 10.13 4.98 39.15
C ASP A 171 10.10 6.38 39.75
N GLN A 172 11.23 6.83 40.32
CA GLN A 172 11.38 8.20 40.81
C GLN A 172 11.23 9.22 39.66
N ALA A 173 11.86 8.97 38.52
CA ALA A 173 11.70 9.81 37.32
C ALA A 173 10.25 9.85 36.80
N TRP A 174 9.53 8.72 36.84
CA TRP A 174 8.10 8.67 36.50
C TRP A 174 7.26 9.52 37.47
N ASN A 175 7.53 9.42 38.77
CA ASN A 175 6.83 10.21 39.78
C ASN A 175 7.05 11.72 39.62
N VAL A 176 8.28 12.14 39.30
CA VAL A 176 8.59 13.55 38.98
C VAL A 176 7.74 14.06 37.81
N LEU A 177 7.68 13.31 36.70
CA LEU A 177 6.88 13.71 35.53
C LEU A 177 5.38 13.77 35.86
N ARG A 178 4.88 12.81 36.63
CA ARG A 178 3.49 12.74 37.08
C ARG A 178 3.14 13.93 37.98
N GLU A 179 3.96 14.23 38.97
CA GLU A 179 3.73 15.34 39.90
C GLU A 179 3.83 16.69 39.19
N ALA A 180 4.81 16.88 38.31
CA ALA A 180 4.92 18.10 37.52
C ALA A 180 3.70 18.31 36.60
N SER A 181 3.17 17.23 36.00
CA SER A 181 1.94 17.26 35.20
C SER A 181 0.73 17.69 36.03
N GLN A 182 0.60 17.19 37.26
CA GLN A 182 -0.49 17.55 38.18
C GLN A 182 -0.37 19.01 38.66
N LEU A 183 0.81 19.44 39.09
CA LEU A 183 1.06 20.80 39.60
C LEU A 183 0.85 21.87 38.52
N SER A 184 1.15 21.56 37.26
CA SER A 184 1.01 22.50 36.13
C SER A 184 -0.29 22.34 35.33
N ASN A 185 -1.16 21.39 35.70
CA ASN A 185 -2.33 20.96 34.92
C ASN A 185 -2.03 20.77 33.41
N THR A 186 -0.84 20.28 33.09
CA THR A 186 -0.35 20.10 31.72
C THR A 186 -0.30 18.62 31.39
N LYS A 187 -0.77 18.23 30.20
CA LYS A 187 -0.77 16.83 29.76
C LYS A 187 0.65 16.25 29.85
N LEU A 188 0.81 15.09 30.49
CA LEU A 188 2.10 14.43 30.75
C LEU A 188 3.04 14.37 29.52
N ARG A 189 2.51 14.05 28.34
CA ARG A 189 3.28 14.05 27.08
C ARG A 189 3.94 15.39 26.75
N LYS A 190 3.28 16.51 27.09
CA LYS A 190 3.84 17.87 26.88
C LYS A 190 4.92 18.16 27.91
N VAL A 191 4.74 17.72 29.16
CA VAL A 191 5.77 17.82 30.21
C VAL A 191 7.02 17.04 29.78
N ALA A 192 6.85 15.80 29.32
CA ALA A 192 7.92 14.98 28.81
C ALA A 192 8.64 15.63 27.62
N ALA A 193 7.91 16.16 26.64
CA ALA A 193 8.50 16.87 25.50
C ALA A 193 9.36 18.07 25.92
N VAL A 194 8.93 18.82 26.94
CA VAL A 194 9.70 19.94 27.48
C VAL A 194 10.99 19.48 28.15
N VAL A 195 10.94 18.40 28.92
CA VAL A 195 12.13 17.82 29.59
C VAL A 195 13.13 17.32 28.54
N THR A 196 12.68 16.60 27.52
CA THR A 196 13.53 16.11 26.43
C THR A 196 14.14 17.26 25.63
N ALA A 197 13.33 18.24 25.22
CA ALA A 197 13.82 19.40 24.45
C ALA A 197 14.82 20.27 25.24
N GLY A 198 14.68 20.32 26.57
CA GLY A 198 15.63 20.99 27.46
C GLY A 198 17.01 20.31 27.47
N ALA A 199 17.07 18.98 27.37
CA ALA A 199 18.31 18.22 27.28
C ALA A 199 19.00 18.35 25.91
N GLU A 200 18.21 18.50 24.84
CA GLU A 200 18.71 18.69 23.46
C GLU A 200 19.18 20.12 23.16
N GLY A 201 18.96 21.07 24.08
CA GLY A 201 19.38 22.48 23.94
C GLY A 201 18.60 23.29 22.89
N GLY A 202 17.47 22.78 22.39
CA GLY A 202 16.81 23.26 21.17
C GLY A 202 15.31 23.59 21.28
N GLY A 203 14.77 23.83 22.48
CA GLY A 203 13.33 24.07 22.68
C GLY A 203 12.96 25.50 23.09
N PRO A 204 11.72 25.97 22.80
CA PRO A 204 11.19 27.18 23.39
C PRO A 204 11.14 27.04 24.92
N LEU A 205 11.49 28.12 25.62
CA LEU A 205 11.47 28.14 27.08
C LEU A 205 10.06 27.74 27.59
N PRO A 206 9.96 26.75 28.49
CA PRO A 206 8.67 26.36 29.04
C PRO A 206 8.04 27.51 29.82
N SER A 207 6.72 27.47 29.98
CA SER A 207 6.01 28.47 30.77
C SER A 207 6.59 28.55 32.20
N PRO A 208 6.58 29.74 32.83
CA PRO A 208 7.07 29.91 34.20
C PRO A 208 6.42 28.92 35.18
N GLU A 209 5.13 28.67 35.02
CA GLU A 209 4.33 27.71 35.80
C GLU A 209 4.86 26.28 35.66
N LEU A 210 5.11 25.81 34.43
CA LEU A 210 5.64 24.47 34.20
C LEU A 210 7.06 24.30 34.74
N ARG A 211 7.89 25.35 34.63
CA ARG A 211 9.25 25.34 35.18
C ARG A 211 9.24 25.27 36.71
N GLN A 212 8.35 26.01 37.36
CA GLN A 212 8.17 25.96 38.81
C GLN A 212 7.64 24.59 39.24
N ALA A 213 6.65 24.05 38.54
CA ALA A 213 6.10 22.72 38.80
C ALA A 213 7.15 21.61 38.69
N LEU A 214 8.01 21.65 37.66
CA LEU A 214 9.12 20.69 37.51
C LEU A 214 10.11 20.77 38.67
N ARG A 215 10.51 21.98 39.09
CA ARG A 215 11.41 22.17 40.23
C ARG A 215 10.81 21.61 41.51
N THR A 216 9.57 21.96 41.81
CA THR A 216 8.86 21.47 43.00
C THR A 216 8.68 19.95 42.98
N ALA A 217 8.38 19.35 41.82
CA ALA A 217 8.26 17.90 41.69
C ALA A 217 9.60 17.19 41.91
N VAL A 218 10.70 17.71 41.38
CA VAL A 218 12.05 17.17 41.62
C VAL A 218 12.38 17.24 43.12
N GLU A 219 12.13 18.38 43.76
CA GLU A 219 12.38 18.56 45.20
C GLU A 219 11.59 17.61 46.08
N ARG A 220 10.35 17.27 45.70
CA ARG A 220 9.46 16.41 46.51
C ARG A 220 9.62 14.91 46.26
N CYS A 221 10.00 14.54 45.03
CA CYS A 221 10.12 13.14 44.66
C CYS A 221 11.54 12.58 44.90
N LEU A 222 12.56 13.46 44.94
CA LEU A 222 13.97 13.05 45.00
C LEU A 222 14.69 13.45 46.31
N ASN A 223 14.07 14.21 47.19
CA ASN A 223 14.52 14.43 48.57
C ASN A 223 13.60 13.71 49.55
#